data_AF-A0A914KM01-F1
#
_entry.id   AF-A0A914KM01-F1
#
_cell.length_a   1.000
_cell.length_b   1.000
_cell.length_c   1.000
_cell.angle_alpha   90.00
_cell.angle_beta   90.00
_cell.angle_gamma   90.00
#
_symmetry.space_group_name_H-M   'P 1'
#
loop_
_entity.id
_entity.type
_entity.pdbx_description
1 polymer ?
#
loop_
_entity_poly.entity_id
_entity_poly.type
_entity_poly.pdbx_seq_one_letter_code
_entity_poly.pdbx_strand_id
1 'polypeptide(L)' 'MSFKPTKGLLIKDWKRDVIYLVQFPRTHLIPSPSPFALKLETWIRMNGLTYRVKCKQ' A
#
# COMPACT_ATOMS: atom_id res chain seq x y z
N MET A 1 5.60 -20.78 -2.62
CA MET A 1 6.09 -19.73 -1.70
C MET A 1 5.29 -19.82 -0.41
N SER A 2 5.94 -20.07 0.73
CA SER A 2 5.23 -20.19 2.02
C SER A 2 5.06 -18.79 2.62
N PHE A 3 3.85 -18.22 2.54
CA PHE A 3 3.52 -16.96 3.20
C PHE A 3 3.46 -17.18 4.72
N LYS A 4 4.57 -16.90 5.42
CA LYS A 4 4.55 -16.86 6.88
C LYS A 4 4.03 -15.49 7.33
N PRO A 5 2.90 -15.41 8.06
CA PRO A 5 2.40 -14.14 8.56
C PRO A 5 3.36 -13.59 9.61
N THR A 6 4.09 -12.54 9.25
CA THR A 6 4.94 -11.81 10.20
C THR A 6 4.05 -10.94 11.09
N LYS A 7 4.15 -11.13 12.41
CA LYS A 7 3.36 -10.41 13.44
C LYS A 7 3.89 -9.00 13.77
N GLY A 8 4.91 -8.54 13.05
CA GLY A 8 5.54 -7.24 13.27
C GLY A 8 4.82 -6.10 12.57
N LEU A 9 4.95 -4.89 13.12
CA LEU A 9 4.49 -3.67 12.44
C LEU A 9 5.19 -3.53 11.08
N LEU A 10 4.39 -3.40 10.02
CA LEU A 10 4.91 -3.20 8.66
C LEU A 10 5.60 -1.84 8.50
N ILE A 11 5.17 -0.85 9.28
CA ILE A 11 5.76 0.48 9.35
C ILE A 11 6.19 0.72 10.79
N LYS A 12 7.50 0.77 11.02
CA LYS A 12 8.08 1.08 12.34
C LYS A 12 8.08 2.59 12.65
N ASP A 13 8.29 3.43 11.62
CA ASP A 13 8.29 4.90 11.71
C ASP A 13 6.93 5.44 11.25
N TRP A 14 5.95 5.39 12.14
CA TRP A 14 4.60 5.90 11.86
C TRP A 14 4.56 7.41 12.05
N LYS A 15 4.00 8.11 11.06
CA LYS A 15 3.78 9.56 11.07
C LYS A 15 2.30 9.86 11.09
N ARG A 16 1.93 10.87 11.88
CA ARG A 16 0.58 11.46 11.88
C ARG A 16 0.30 12.10 10.52
N ASP A 17 -0.96 12.05 10.09
CA ASP A 17 -1.46 12.62 8.82
C ASP A 17 -0.98 11.93 7.52
N VAL A 18 -0.44 10.72 7.62
CA VAL A 18 -0.02 9.94 6.43
C VAL A 18 -0.84 8.66 6.33
N ILE A 19 -1.45 8.45 5.17
CA ILE A 19 -2.17 7.21 4.85
C ILE A 19 -1.16 6.16 4.39
N TYR A 20 -1.11 5.02 5.09
CA TYR A 20 -0.23 3.91 4.73
C TYR A 20 -1.01 2.83 3.97
N LEU A 21 -0.76 2.75 2.66
CA LEU A 21 -1.37 1.80 1.75
C LEU A 21 -0.52 0.53 1.67
N VAL A 22 -1.00 -0.56 2.26
CA VAL A 22 -0.36 -1.87 2.15
C VAL A 22 -0.92 -2.59 0.92
N GLN A 23 -0.10 -2.76 -0.10
CA GLN A 23 -0.52 -3.34 -1.38
C GLN A 23 0.37 -4.53 -1.80
N PHE A 24 -0.11 -5.22 -2.82
CA PHE A 24 0.62 -6.25 -3.55
C PHE A 24 1.86 -5.66 -4.25
N PRO A 25 2.85 -6.50 -4.60
CA PRO A 25 4.00 -6.04 -5.39
C PRO A 25 3.55 -5.36 -6.68
N ARG A 26 4.00 -4.13 -6.86
CA ARG A 26 3.81 -3.40 -8.11
C ARG A 26 4.69 -4.04 -9.18
N THR A 27 4.10 -4.35 -10.33
CA THR A 27 4.89 -4.76 -11.49
C THR A 27 5.20 -3.54 -12.34
N HIS A 28 6.23 -3.59 -13.19
CA HIS A 28 6.69 -2.45 -13.98
C HIS A 28 5.57 -1.80 -14.82
N LEU A 29 4.58 -2.61 -15.26
CA LEU A 29 3.49 -2.18 -16.12
C LEU A 29 2.17 -1.89 -15.37
N ILE A 30 1.96 -2.46 -14.18
CA ILE A 30 0.68 -2.40 -13.46
C ILE A 30 0.90 -1.97 -12.00
N PRO A 31 0.27 -0.87 -11.54
CA PRO A 31 0.48 -0.34 -10.21
C PRO A 31 -0.10 -1.24 -9.11
N SER A 32 -1.15 -2.01 -9.38
CA SER A 32 -1.66 -3.04 -8.46
C SER A 32 -2.54 -4.03 -9.24
N PRO A 33 -2.38 -5.35 -9.07
CA PRO A 33 -3.22 -6.34 -9.74
C PRO A 33 -4.65 -6.39 -9.16
N SER A 34 -4.88 -5.79 -7.99
CA SER A 34 -6.19 -5.78 -7.34
C SER A 34 -6.98 -4.51 -7.71
N PRO A 35 -8.20 -4.63 -8.29
CA PRO A 35 -9.02 -3.48 -8.67
C PRO A 35 -9.48 -2.65 -7.46
N PHE A 36 -9.62 -3.26 -6.29
CA PHE A 36 -9.95 -2.56 -5.04
C PHE A 36 -8.82 -1.65 -4.58
N ALA A 37 -7.59 -2.15 -4.66
CA ALA A 37 -6.41 -1.40 -4.25
C ALA A 37 -6.16 -0.23 -5.22
N LEU A 38 -6.41 -0.46 -6.52
CA LEU A 38 -6.37 0.58 -7.55
C LEU A 38 -7.43 1.67 -7.31
N LYS A 39 -8.67 1.28 -6.99
CA LYS A 39 -9.75 2.23 -6.66
C LYS A 39 -9.38 3.10 -5.46
N LEU A 40 -8.86 2.51 -4.39
CA LEU A 40 -8.46 3.24 -3.20
C LEU A 40 -7.30 4.20 -3.48
N GLU A 41 -6.29 3.75 -4.24
CA GLU A 41 -5.17 4.60 -4.63
C GLU A 41 -5.62 5.80 -5.46
N THR A 42 -6.51 5.58 -6.43
CA THR A 42 -7.07 6.67 -7.25
C THR A 42 -7.89 7.63 -6.40
N TRP A 43 -8.74 7.14 -5.49
CA TRP A 43 -9.53 8.00 -4.60
C TRP A 43 -8.65 8.88 -3.71
N ILE A 44 -7.59 8.32 -3.12
CA ILE A 44 -6.62 9.07 -2.30
C ILE A 44 -5.90 10.14 -3.13
N ARG A 45 -5.49 9.80 -4.36
CA ARG A 45 -4.90 10.78 -5.29
C ARG A 45 -5.87 11.91 -5.64
N MET A 46 -7.14 11.60 -5.89
CA MET A 46 -8.16 12.61 -6.19
C MET A 46 -8.40 13.56 -5.01
N ASN A 47 -8.31 13.07 -3.78
CA ASN A 47 -8.51 13.88 -2.57
C ASN A 47 -7.27 14.68 -2.16
N GLY A 48 -6.13 14.52 -2.85
CA GLY A 48 -4.89 15.24 -2.53
C GLY A 48 -4.27 14.85 -1.18
N LEU A 49 -4.60 13.67 -0.65
CA LEU A 49 -4.13 13.24 0.66
C LEU A 49 -2.71 12.68 0.59
N THR A 50 -1.88 12.96 1.60
CA THR A 50 -0.52 12.42 1.69
C THR A 50 -0.55 10.92 1.96
N TYR A 51 -0.02 10.11 1.04
CA TYR A 51 -0.04 8.66 1.17
C TYR A 51 1.29 7.99 0.81
N ARG A 52 1.54 6.82 1.41
CA ARG A 52 2.72 6.01 1.16
C ARG A 52 2.32 4.57 0.87
N VAL A 53 2.67 4.10 -0.34
CA VAL A 53 2.49 2.70 -0.72
C VAL A 53 3.62 1.85 -0.14
N LYS A 54 3.26 0.78 0.55
CA LYS A 54 4.18 -0.25 1.05
C LYS A 54 3.81 -1.58 0.41
N CYS A 55 4.77 -2.18 -0.27
CA CYS A 55 4.66 -3.55 -0.74
C CYS A 55 4.92 -4.49 0.45
N LYS A 56 4.05 -5.48 0.65
CA LYS A 56 4.37 -6.62 1.51
C LYS A 56 5.22 -7.57 0.66
N GLN A 57 6.53 -7.65 0.96
CA GLN A 57 7.49 -8.51 0.26
C GLN A 57 7.40 -9.94 0.77
#